data_AF-W4PGE7-F1
#
_entry.id   AF-W4PGE7-F1
#
_cell.length_a   1.000
_cell.length_b   1.000
_cell.length_c   1.000
_cell.angle_alpha   90.00
_cell.angle_beta   90.00
_cell.angle_gamma   90.00
#
_symmetry.space_group_name_H-M   'P 1'
#
loop_
_entity.id
_entity.type
_entity.pdbx_description
1 polymer ?
#
loop_
_entity_poly.entity_id
_entity_poly.type
_entity_poly.pdbx_seq_one_letter_code
_entity_poly.pdbx_strand_id
1 'polypeptide(L)'
;MKVDVLLGLQWGDEGKGKVVDVLTPGYDVIARFQGGPNAGHTLEFEGQKYVLRSIPSGIFQGDKLNIIGNGVVLDPALFKAEARRSKRRDTL
;
A
#
# COMPACT_ATOMS: atom_id res chain seq x y z
N MET A 1 -18.79 1.23 15.13
CA MET A 1 -17.56 0.73 14.50
C MET A 1 -16.63 1.90 14.27
N LYS A 2 -15.32 1.76 14.49
CA LYS A 2 -14.33 2.84 14.36
C LYS A 2 -13.37 2.52 13.20
N VAL A 3 -12.81 3.55 12.58
CA VAL A 3 -11.78 3.45 11.54
C VAL A 3 -10.65 4.38 11.95
N ASP A 4 -9.42 3.88 11.90
CA ASP A 4 -8.23 4.68 12.12
C ASP A 4 -7.68 5.18 10.79
N VAL A 5 -7.37 6.47 10.73
CA VAL A 5 -6.98 7.15 9.48
C VAL A 5 -5.59 7.75 9.66
N LEU A 6 -4.69 7.41 8.74
CA LEU A 6 -3.35 7.98 8.69
C LEU A 6 -3.27 9.03 7.57
N LEU A 7 -2.93 10.26 7.96
CA LEU A 7 -2.87 11.43 7.08
C LEU A 7 -1.51 12.12 7.19
N GLY A 8 -1.14 12.83 6.12
CA GLY A 8 0.00 13.76 6.15
C GLY A 8 -0.50 15.12 6.61
N LEU A 9 0.26 15.77 7.50
CA LEU A 9 -0.08 17.09 8.03
C LEU A 9 0.70 18.22 7.34
N GLN A 10 1.54 17.88 6.35
CA GLN A 10 2.40 18.81 5.63
C GLN A 10 2.17 18.68 4.11
N TRP A 11 3.18 18.96 3.30
CA TRP A 11 3.12 18.93 1.83
C TRP A 11 3.73 17.66 1.23
N GLY A 12 3.51 16.50 1.85
CA GLY A 12 4.07 15.24 1.37
C GLY A 12 5.43 14.90 1.97
N ASP A 13 5.94 13.72 1.63
CA ASP A 13 7.22 13.15 2.08
C ASP A 13 7.45 13.09 3.59
N GLU A 14 6.38 13.07 4.39
CA GLU A 14 6.44 12.98 5.87
C GLU A 14 6.81 11.56 6.38
N GLY A 15 7.17 10.65 5.48
CA GLY A 15 7.48 9.26 5.84
C GLY A 15 6.25 8.43 6.23
N LYS A 16 5.04 8.85 5.83
CA LYS A 16 3.75 8.16 6.12
C LYS A 16 3.83 6.66 5.90
N GLY A 17 4.43 6.23 4.80
CA GLY A 17 4.49 4.82 4.47
C GLY A 17 5.22 3.98 5.53
N LYS A 18 6.31 4.49 6.13
CA LYS A 18 6.98 3.79 7.25
C LYS A 18 6.04 3.62 8.45
N VAL A 19 5.22 4.63 8.73
CA VAL A 19 4.24 4.56 9.82
C VAL A 19 3.14 3.56 9.47
N VAL A 20 2.67 3.54 8.23
CA VAL A 20 1.72 2.51 7.75
C VAL A 20 2.30 1.12 7.98
N ASP A 21 3.57 0.89 7.67
CA ASP A 21 4.19 -0.44 7.81
C ASP A 21 4.24 -0.93 9.26
N VAL A 22 4.55 -0.02 10.19
CA VAL A 22 4.56 -0.30 11.64
C VAL A 22 3.15 -0.60 12.15
N LEU A 23 2.14 0.11 11.66
CA LEU A 23 0.76 -0.04 12.14
C LEU A 23 0.04 -1.23 11.50
N THR A 24 0.34 -1.53 10.24
CA THR A 24 -0.36 -2.53 9.41
C THR A 24 -0.55 -3.87 10.11
N PRO A 25 0.42 -4.45 10.85
CA PRO A 25 0.24 -5.70 11.58
C PRO A 25 -1.00 -5.76 12.48
N GLY A 26 -1.40 -4.63 13.09
CA GLY A 26 -2.55 -4.53 13.99
C GLY A 26 -3.92 -4.41 13.32
N TYR A 27 -4.01 -4.45 11.98
CA TYR A 27 -5.27 -4.27 11.24
C TYR A 27 -5.53 -5.40 10.24
N ASP A 28 -6.76 -5.89 10.18
CA ASP A 28 -7.19 -6.91 9.21
C ASP A 28 -7.48 -6.33 7.81
N VAL A 29 -7.83 -5.03 7.76
CA VAL A 29 -8.22 -4.33 6.54
C VAL A 29 -7.35 -3.09 6.36
N ILE A 30 -6.71 -2.98 5.19
CA ILE A 30 -5.92 -1.82 4.80
C ILE A 30 -6.52 -1.22 3.54
N ALA A 31 -6.86 0.06 3.58
CA ALA A 31 -7.52 0.74 2.47
C ALA A 31 -6.77 2.00 2.05
N ARG A 32 -6.69 2.22 0.72
CA ARG A 32 -6.48 3.57 0.18
C ARG A 32 -7.83 4.16 -0.20
N PHE A 33 -8.06 5.41 0.18
CA PHE A 33 -9.34 6.08 -0.05
C PHE A 33 -9.26 7.27 -1.03
N GLN A 34 -8.06 7.77 -1.33
CA GLN A 34 -7.86 8.90 -2.24
C GLN A 34 -6.48 8.86 -2.91
N GLY A 35 -6.27 9.73 -3.91
CA GLY A 35 -5.00 9.94 -4.58
C GLY A 35 -4.90 9.18 -5.90
N GLY A 36 -3.68 8.93 -6.36
CA GLY A 36 -3.41 8.15 -7.57
C GLY A 36 -1.97 7.65 -7.61
N PRO A 37 -1.41 7.32 -8.77
CA PRO A 37 -0.04 6.81 -8.89
C PRO A 37 1.04 7.90 -8.79
N ASN A 38 0.73 9.04 -8.15
CA ASN A 38 1.57 10.24 -8.07
C ASN A 38 2.66 10.16 -6.98
N ALA A 39 2.55 9.20 -6.04
CA ALA A 39 3.56 8.93 -5.03
C ALA A 39 3.82 7.42 -4.93
N GLY A 40 5.06 7.06 -4.60
CA GLY A 40 5.46 5.68 -4.38
C GLY A 40 5.95 5.49 -2.95
N HIS A 41 5.37 4.54 -2.23
CA HIS A 41 5.94 4.08 -0.96
C HIS A 41 6.90 2.93 -1.23
N THR A 42 8.14 3.06 -0.76
CA THR A 42 9.14 2.00 -0.89
C THR A 42 9.12 1.14 0.34
N LEU A 43 8.86 -0.15 0.12
CA LEU A 43 8.88 -1.20 1.13
C LEU A 43 10.09 -2.07 0.94
N GLU A 44 10.64 -2.55 2.05
CA GLU A 44 11.62 -3.62 2.04
C GLU A 44 10.99 -4.85 2.69
N PHE A 45 10.86 -5.92 1.92
CA PHE A 45 10.32 -7.19 2.36
C PHE A 45 11.25 -8.30 1.87
N GLU A 46 11.71 -9.16 2.80
CA GLU A 46 12.68 -10.24 2.50
C GLU A 46 13.95 -9.78 1.76
N GLY A 47 14.46 -8.59 2.10
CA GLY A 47 15.64 -8.00 1.47
C GLY A 47 15.43 -7.50 0.03
N GLN A 48 14.17 -7.47 -0.44
CA GLN A 48 13.79 -6.94 -1.74
C GLN A 48 13.02 -5.63 -1.58
N LYS A 49 13.33 -4.65 -2.43
CA LYS A 49 12.65 -3.35 -2.43
C LYS A 49 11.47 -3.35 -3.40
N TYR A 50 10.30 -3.00 -2.90
CA TYR A 50 9.06 -2.87 -3.66
C TYR A 50 8.57 -1.43 -3.62
N VAL A 51 8.19 -0.88 -4.77
CA VAL A 51 7.59 0.45 -4.85
C VAL A 51 6.10 0.29 -5.11
N LEU A 52 5.29 0.54 -4.09
CA LEU A 52 3.83 0.52 -4.18
C LEU A 52 3.28 1.91 -4.46
N ARG A 53 2.44 2.02 -5.48
CA ARG A 53 1.79 3.28 -5.89
C ARG A 53 0.29 3.23 -5.66
N SER A 54 -0.36 2.13 -6.03
CA SER A 54 -1.81 1.97 -5.91
C SER A 54 -2.20 0.84 -4.96
N ILE A 55 -1.42 -0.23 -4.87
CA ILE A 55 -1.73 -1.39 -4.01
C ILE A 55 -1.42 -1.04 -2.55
N PRO A 56 -2.34 -1.18 -1.58
CA PRO A 56 -2.04 -0.91 -0.18
C PRO A 56 -0.88 -1.77 0.36
N SER A 57 -0.15 -1.27 1.34
CA SER A 57 1.07 -1.91 1.88
C SER A 57 0.83 -3.22 2.63
N GLY A 58 -0.41 -3.50 3.01
CA GLY A 58 -0.82 -4.78 3.57
C GLY A 58 -0.62 -5.98 2.63
N ILE A 59 -0.33 -5.76 1.34
CA ILE A 59 -0.16 -6.83 0.35
C ILE A 59 0.95 -7.84 0.70
N PHE A 60 1.95 -7.42 1.48
CA PHE A 60 3.04 -8.30 1.92
C PHE A 60 2.76 -9.01 3.24
N GLN A 61 1.61 -8.77 3.87
CA GLN A 61 1.21 -9.36 5.15
C GLN A 61 -0.03 -10.23 4.91
N GLY A 62 0.20 -11.46 4.43
CA GLY A 62 -0.74 -12.30 3.65
C GLY A 62 -2.20 -12.44 4.12
N ASP A 63 -2.51 -12.23 5.40
CA ASP A 63 -3.87 -12.38 5.94
C ASP A 63 -4.69 -11.08 5.88
N LYS A 64 -4.17 -10.02 5.25
CA LYS A 64 -4.81 -8.70 5.23
C LYS A 64 -5.62 -8.46 3.96
N LEU A 65 -6.85 -7.97 4.15
CA LEU A 65 -7.68 -7.50 3.06
C LEU A 65 -7.19 -6.13 2.60
N ASN A 66 -6.75 -6.05 1.34
CA ASN A 66 -6.25 -4.82 0.73
C ASN A 66 -7.33 -4.22 -0.19
N ILE A 67 -7.77 -2.99 0.12
CA ILE A 67 -8.85 -2.30 -0.59
C ILE A 67 -8.32 -1.05 -1.29
N ILE A 68 -8.66 -0.92 -2.57
CA ILE A 68 -8.53 0.34 -3.30
C ILE A 68 -9.93 0.94 -3.40
N GLY A 69 -10.17 2.01 -2.65
CA GLY A 69 -11.45 2.70 -2.60
C GLY A 69 -11.74 3.50 -3.86
N ASN A 70 -13.01 3.86 -4.06
CA ASN A 70 -13.49 4.55 -5.26
C ASN A 70 -12.95 5.99 -5.42
N GLY A 71 -12.33 6.57 -4.39
CA GLY A 71 -11.67 7.88 -4.47
C GLY A 71 -10.25 7.84 -5.05
N VAL A 72 -9.73 6.65 -5.40
CA VAL A 72 -8.40 6.50 -5.99
C VAL A 72 -8.49 6.54 -7.53
N VAL A 73 -7.72 7.43 -8.14
CA VAL A 73 -7.50 7.43 -9.60
C VAL A 73 -6.48 6.35 -9.93
N LEU A 74 -6.90 5.33 -10.69
CA LEU A 74 -6.05 4.23 -11.11
C LEU A 74 -5.52 4.44 -12.53
N ASP A 75 -4.21 4.33 -12.71
CA ASP A 75 -3.60 4.05 -14.01
C ASP A 75 -3.56 2.52 -14.20
N PRO A 76 -4.32 1.94 -15.15
CA PRO A 76 -4.39 0.50 -15.33
C PRO A 76 -3.06 -0.13 -15.75
N ALA A 77 -2.22 0.58 -16.50
CA ALA A 77 -0.94 0.06 -16.97
C ALA A 77 0.07 -0.01 -15.82
N LEU A 78 0.16 1.06 -15.03
CA LEU A 78 1.01 1.09 -13.84
C LEU A 78 0.52 0.09 -12.78
N PHE A 79 -0.79 0.02 -12.54
CA PHE A 79 -1.37 -0.95 -11.61
C PHE A 79 -1.06 -2.40 -12.03
N LYS A 80 -1.21 -2.74 -13.31
CA LYS A 80 -0.87 -4.07 -13.83
C LYS A 80 0.61 -4.39 -13.65
N ALA A 81 1.50 -3.42 -13.88
CA ALA A 81 2.93 -3.60 -13.69
C ALA A 81 3.29 -3.78 -12.20
N GLU A 82 2.68 -2.99 -11.31
CA GLU A 82 2.81 -3.08 -9.87
C GLU A 82 2.34 -4.45 -9.37
N ALA A 83 1.11 -4.85 -9.72
CA ALA A 83 0.54 -6.15 -9.31
C ALA A 83 1.40 -7.34 -9.74
N ARG A 84 1.99 -7.30 -10.95
CA ARG A 84 2.89 -8.36 -11.43
C ARG A 84 4.18 -8.44 -10.62
N ARG A 85 4.73 -7.31 -10.17
CA ARG A 85 5.94 -7.25 -9.34
C ARG A 85 5.67 -7.66 -7.90
N SER A 86 4.51 -7.29 -7.37
CA SER A 86 4.10 -7.57 -6.00
C SER A 86 3.55 -8.98 -5.79
N LYS A 87 3.35 -9.76 -6.86
CA LYS A 87 3.05 -11.19 -6.71
C LYS A 87 4.19 -11.84 -5.94
N ARG A 88 3.87 -12.39 -4.78
CA ARG A 88 4.71 -13.41 -4.14
C ARG A 88 4.99 -14.46 -5.21
N ARG A 89 6.26 -14.87 -5.36
CA ARG A 89 6.53 -16.17 -5.95
C ARG A 89 5.94 -17.13 -4.92
N ASP A 90 4.72 -17.58 -5.16
CA ASP A 90 4.13 -18.65 -4.37
C ASP A 90 5.13 -19.80 -4.41
N THR A 91 5.82 -20.00 -3.30
CA THR A 91 6.67 -21.16 -3.06
C THR A 91 5.74 -22.36 -3.11
N LEU A 92 6.00 -23.25 -4.07
CA LEU A 92 5.55 -24.63 -4.04
C LEU A 92 5.87 -25.29 -2.70
#